data_AF-A0A8S3HPH9-F1
#
_entry.id   AF-A0A8S3HPH9-F1
#
_cell.length_a   1.000
_cell.length_b   1.000
_cell.length_c   1.000
_cell.angle_alpha   90.00
_cell.angle_beta   90.00
_cell.angle_gamma   90.00
#
_symmetry.space_group_name_H-M   'P 1'
#
loop_
_entity.id
_entity.type
_entity.pdbx_description
1 polymer ?
#
loop_
_entity_poly.entity_id
_entity_poly.type
_entity_poly.pdbx_seq_one_letter_code
_entity_poly.pdbx_strand_id
1 'polypeptide(L)'
;MYDQCKEVGKDRCLMVYYEQLVLQPKQTIENIIQFLNITWVDDVLHHEEFIGKKISLSKTEHSSDQVVKPINLEALTKWVGHIPVDIIREIDKLAPMLRTLGYDTKSKVPSYGIPDELVLKNMNRLKNNAKFWNAKAKLYARKLPNTTDF
;
A
#
# COMPACT_ATOMS: atom_id res chain seq x y z
N MET A 1 9.59 2.66 -16.27
CA MET A 1 8.38 1.99 -15.76
C MET A 1 7.10 2.61 -16.31
N TYR A 2 6.81 3.90 -16.10
CA TYR A 2 5.60 4.54 -16.65
C TYR A 2 5.50 4.48 -18.18
N ASP A 3 6.52 4.96 -18.89
CA ASP A 3 6.50 4.97 -20.36
C ASP A 3 6.51 3.55 -20.94
N GLN A 4 7.28 2.64 -20.33
CA GLN A 4 7.30 1.22 -20.70
C GLN A 4 5.92 0.58 -20.55
N CYS A 5 5.20 0.86 -19.44
CA CYS A 5 3.84 0.38 -19.22
C CYS A 5 2.87 0.92 -20.29
N LYS A 6 3.03 2.19 -20.68
CA LYS A 6 2.26 2.78 -21.78
C LYS A 6 2.58 2.14 -23.13
N GLU A 7 3.85 1.91 -23.41
CA GLU A 7 4.35 1.37 -24.67
C GLU A 7 3.85 -0.06 -24.93
N VAL A 8 3.85 -0.91 -23.89
CA VAL A 8 3.32 -2.28 -24.03
C VAL A 8 1.79 -2.33 -24.17
N GLY A 9 1.10 -1.22 -23.85
CA GLY A 9 -0.34 -1.06 -24.03
C GLY A 9 -1.19 -1.52 -22.84
N LYS A 10 -2.44 -1.03 -22.83
CA LYS A 10 -3.40 -1.22 -21.73
C LYS A 10 -3.83 -2.67 -21.50
N ASP A 11 -3.68 -3.53 -22.51
CA ASP A 11 -4.00 -4.96 -22.40
C ASP A 11 -2.86 -5.77 -21.76
N ARG A 12 -1.68 -5.16 -21.59
CA ARG A 12 -0.47 -5.82 -21.05
C ARG A 12 0.07 -5.17 -19.78
N CYS A 13 -0.27 -3.91 -19.53
CA CYS A 13 0.11 -3.23 -18.31
C CYS A 13 -1.03 -2.36 -17.77
N LEU A 14 -1.36 -2.60 -16.50
CA LEU A 14 -2.35 -1.84 -15.75
C LEU A 14 -1.64 -1.00 -14.67
N MET A 15 -1.86 0.31 -14.69
CA MET A 15 -1.40 1.19 -13.61
C MET A 15 -2.37 1.10 -12.43
N VAL A 16 -1.84 0.72 -11.26
CA VAL A 16 -2.61 0.62 -10.01
C VAL A 16 -2.08 1.64 -9.02
N TYR A 17 -2.93 2.59 -8.65
CA TYR A 17 -2.62 3.59 -7.63
C TYR A 17 -2.79 2.96 -6.25
N TYR A 18 -1.72 2.96 -5.45
CA TYR A 18 -1.74 2.43 -4.09
C TYR A 18 -2.84 3.08 -3.25
N GLU A 19 -3.01 4.40 -3.37
CA GLU A 19 -3.98 5.15 -2.58
C GLU A 19 -5.40 4.72 -2.90
N GLN A 20 -5.72 4.48 -4.18
CA GLN A 20 -7.02 3.96 -4.58
C GLN A 20 -7.21 2.51 -4.13
N LEU A 21 -6.15 1.69 -4.17
CA LEU A 21 -6.20 0.32 -3.66
C LEU A 21 -6.51 0.27 -2.15
N VAL A 22 -5.95 1.16 -1.34
CA VAL A 22 -6.20 1.16 0.10
C VAL A 22 -7.45 1.92 0.52
N LEU A 23 -7.92 2.87 -0.29
CA LEU A 23 -9.18 3.59 -0.05
C LEU A 23 -10.38 2.77 -0.54
N GLN A 24 -10.30 2.23 -1.76
CA GLN A 24 -11.39 1.56 -2.48
C GLN A 24 -10.94 0.17 -2.97
N PRO A 25 -10.62 -0.75 -2.04
CA PRO A 25 -10.00 -2.03 -2.38
C PRO A 25 -10.87 -2.91 -3.27
N LYS A 26 -12.19 -2.93 -3.04
CA LYS A 26 -13.11 -3.78 -3.83
C LYS A 26 -13.09 -3.39 -5.29
N GLN A 27 -13.38 -2.12 -5.59
CA GLN A 27 -13.39 -1.62 -6.96
C GLN A 27 -12.02 -1.76 -7.63
N THR A 28 -10.94 -1.45 -6.91
CA THR A 28 -9.58 -1.52 -7.47
C THR A 28 -9.19 -2.96 -7.79
N ILE A 29 -9.48 -3.92 -6.91
CA ILE A 29 -9.14 -5.34 -7.12
C ILE A 29 -10.06 -5.97 -8.18
N GLU A 30 -11.34 -5.61 -8.24
CA GLU A 30 -12.25 -6.04 -9.32
C GLU A 30 -11.68 -5.64 -10.70
N ASN A 31 -11.19 -4.40 -10.83
CA ASN A 31 -10.52 -3.94 -12.06
C ASN A 31 -9.25 -4.75 -12.39
N ILE A 32 -8.43 -5.08 -11.38
CA ILE A 32 -7.21 -5.89 -11.57
C ILE A 32 -7.58 -7.31 -12.00
N ILE A 33 -8.56 -7.94 -11.35
CA ILE A 33 -9.02 -9.29 -11.63
C ILE A 33 -9.62 -9.39 -13.03
N GLN A 34 -10.40 -8.39 -13.45
CA GLN A 34 -10.92 -8.28 -14.80
C GLN A 34 -9.80 -8.14 -15.82
N PHE A 35 -8.81 -7.27 -15.56
CA PHE A 35 -7.65 -7.08 -16.42
C PHE A 35 -6.84 -8.38 -16.60
N LEU A 36 -6.65 -9.15 -15.52
CA LEU A 36 -5.94 -10.43 -15.55
C LEU A 36 -6.79 -11.60 -16.09
N ASN A 37 -8.08 -11.37 -16.35
CA ASN A 37 -9.05 -12.38 -16.78
C ASN A 37 -9.10 -13.60 -15.84
N ILE A 38 -9.19 -13.34 -14.53
CA ILE A 38 -9.36 -14.37 -13.50
C ILE A 38 -10.71 -14.23 -12.79
N THR A 39 -11.17 -15.29 -12.12
CA THR A 39 -12.45 -15.28 -11.42
C THR A 39 -12.34 -14.54 -10.08
N TRP A 40 -13.34 -13.68 -9.80
CA TRP A 40 -13.45 -13.01 -8.49
C TRP A 40 -13.67 -14.01 -7.35
N VAL A 41 -12.95 -13.80 -6.25
CA VAL A 41 -13.18 -14.45 -4.96
C VAL A 41 -13.07 -13.42 -3.85
N ASP A 42 -13.98 -13.46 -2.87
CA ASP A 42 -14.04 -12.44 -1.80
C ASP A 42 -12.80 -12.46 -0.88
N ASP A 43 -12.13 -13.61 -0.79
CA ASP A 43 -10.87 -13.82 -0.05
C ASP A 43 -9.79 -12.76 -0.36
N VAL A 44 -9.80 -12.14 -1.55
CA VAL A 44 -8.83 -11.09 -1.94
C VAL A 44 -8.92 -9.83 -1.08
N LEU A 45 -10.06 -9.60 -0.43
CA LEU A 45 -10.27 -8.48 0.51
C LEU A 45 -9.84 -8.81 1.94
N HIS A 46 -9.54 -10.08 2.21
CA HIS A 46 -9.29 -10.65 3.53
C HIS A 46 -7.95 -11.40 3.62
N HIS A 47 -6.96 -10.94 2.86
CA HIS A 47 -5.64 -11.58 2.76
C HIS A 47 -4.99 -11.90 4.13
N GLU A 48 -5.22 -11.06 5.14
CA GLU A 48 -4.67 -11.20 6.48
C GLU A 48 -5.09 -12.50 7.20
N GLU A 49 -6.20 -13.11 6.79
CA GLU A 49 -6.76 -14.34 7.36
C GLU A 49 -6.09 -15.61 6.82
N PHE A 50 -5.40 -15.47 5.68
CA PHE A 50 -4.77 -16.56 4.93
C PHE A 50 -3.25 -16.63 5.09
N ILE A 51 -2.64 -15.69 5.82
CA ILE A 51 -1.20 -15.65 6.09
C ILE A 51 -0.78 -16.83 6.97
N GLY A 52 0.28 -17.53 6.55
CA GLY A 52 0.75 -18.77 7.19
C GLY A 52 -0.08 -20.00 6.83
N LYS A 53 -1.11 -19.85 5.99
CA LYS A 53 -1.92 -20.94 5.43
C LYS A 53 -1.72 -21.03 3.92
N LYS A 54 -2.39 -20.15 3.17
CA LYS A 54 -2.32 -20.07 1.70
C LYS A 54 -1.32 -19.00 1.24
N ILE A 55 -1.04 -17.99 2.06
CA ILE A 55 -0.09 -16.92 1.77
C ILE A 55 1.18 -17.13 2.61
N SER A 56 2.31 -17.31 1.93
CA SER A 56 3.63 -17.40 2.55
C SER A 56 4.29 -16.02 2.56
N LEU A 57 4.86 -15.62 3.69
CA LEU A 57 5.61 -14.38 3.83
C LEU A 57 7.05 -14.68 4.23
N SER A 58 8.00 -14.02 3.58
CA SER A 58 9.40 -14.11 3.95
C SER A 58 9.68 -13.26 5.19
N LYS A 59 10.38 -13.83 6.18
CA LYS A 59 10.85 -13.08 7.37
C LYS A 59 12.04 -12.16 7.06
N THR A 60 12.58 -12.18 5.84
CA THR A 60 13.67 -11.29 5.43
C THR A 60 13.18 -10.06 4.67
N GLU A 61 11.93 -10.06 4.22
CA GLU A 61 11.33 -8.94 3.49
C GLU A 61 10.89 -7.81 4.43
N HIS A 62 11.11 -6.57 3.97
CA HIS A 62 10.78 -5.36 4.73
C HIS A 62 9.28 -5.07 4.79
N SER A 63 8.50 -5.69 3.91
CA SER A 63 7.06 -5.47 3.80
C SER A 63 6.22 -6.42 4.67
N SER A 64 6.84 -7.48 5.19
CA SER A 64 6.13 -8.60 5.82
C SER A 64 5.40 -8.22 7.11
N ASP A 65 5.93 -7.29 7.90
CA ASP A 65 5.29 -6.82 9.12
C ASP A 65 4.10 -5.87 8.86
N GLN A 66 4.01 -5.26 7.67
CA GLN A 66 2.83 -4.47 7.29
C GLN A 66 1.78 -5.31 6.57
N VAL A 67 2.18 -6.24 5.68
CA VAL A 67 1.27 -7.12 4.92
C VAL A 67 0.49 -8.07 5.84
N VAL A 68 0.95 -8.33 7.07
CA VAL A 68 0.18 -9.15 8.02
C VAL A 68 -1.13 -8.53 8.51
N LYS A 69 -1.28 -7.21 8.35
CA LYS A 69 -2.45 -6.45 8.76
C LYS A 69 -3.47 -6.39 7.61
N PRO A 70 -4.77 -6.26 7.90
CA PRO A 70 -5.76 -5.98 6.85
C PRO A 70 -5.47 -4.67 6.12
N ILE A 71 -6.08 -4.50 4.95
CA ILE A 71 -6.04 -3.24 4.18
C ILE A 71 -6.50 -2.09 5.09
N ASN A 72 -5.66 -1.06 5.20
CA ASN A 72 -5.81 0.01 6.18
C ASN A 72 -5.15 1.32 5.71
N LEU A 73 -5.33 2.39 6.49
CA LEU A 73 -4.94 3.75 6.12
C LEU A 73 -3.71 4.28 6.89
N GLU A 74 -3.04 3.48 7.72
CA GLU A 74 -1.95 3.93 8.61
C GLU A 74 -0.79 4.60 7.86
N ALA A 75 -0.53 4.18 6.61
CA ALA A 75 0.61 4.65 5.82
C ALA A 75 0.30 5.82 4.87
N LEU A 76 -0.99 6.05 4.55
CA LEU A 76 -1.41 6.87 3.40
C LEU A 76 -0.84 8.30 3.42
N THR A 77 -0.84 8.94 4.60
CA THR A 77 -0.37 10.32 4.78
C THR A 77 0.76 10.44 5.79
N LYS A 78 1.40 9.32 6.16
CA LYS A 78 2.43 9.28 7.22
C LYS A 78 3.69 10.09 6.88
N TRP A 79 3.93 10.36 5.60
CA TRP A 79 5.07 11.16 5.13
C TRP A 79 4.88 12.67 5.33
N VAL A 80 3.64 13.15 5.51
CA VAL A 80 3.35 14.59 5.60
C VAL A 80 4.05 15.18 6.82
N GLY A 81 4.79 16.27 6.61
CA GLY A 81 5.59 16.92 7.65
C GLY A 81 7.00 16.35 7.85
N HIS A 82 7.36 15.27 7.16
CA HIS A 82 8.70 14.66 7.22
C HIS A 82 9.62 15.01 6.04
N ILE A 83 9.11 15.75 5.04
CA ILE A 83 9.90 16.22 3.89
C ILE A 83 10.40 17.65 4.20
N PRO A 84 11.70 17.93 4.04
CA PRO A 84 12.25 19.28 4.22
C PRO A 84 11.57 20.33 3.32
N VAL A 85 11.43 21.56 3.83
CA VAL A 85 10.67 22.64 3.16
C VAL A 85 11.34 23.08 1.86
N ASP A 86 12.66 23.09 1.80
CA ASP A 86 13.45 23.35 0.60
C ASP A 86 13.17 22.32 -0.51
N ILE A 87 13.09 21.03 -0.15
CA ILE A 87 12.71 19.96 -1.09
C ILE A 87 11.28 20.15 -1.59
N ILE A 88 10.34 20.51 -0.72
CA ILE A 88 8.94 20.78 -1.12
C ILE A 88 8.88 21.94 -2.13
N ARG A 89 9.70 22.99 -1.96
CA ARG A 89 9.75 24.12 -2.91
C ARG A 89 10.26 23.70 -4.29
N GLU A 90 11.13 22.70 -4.37
CA GLU A 90 11.69 22.19 -5.62
C GLU A 90 11.03 20.88 -6.11
N ILE A 91 9.93 20.45 -5.50
CA ILE A 91 9.35 19.11 -5.73
C ILE A 91 8.99 18.86 -7.19
N ASP A 92 8.52 19.87 -7.92
CA ASP A 92 8.17 19.76 -9.35
C ASP A 92 9.39 19.53 -10.25
N LYS A 93 10.54 20.09 -9.84
CA LYS A 93 11.81 19.94 -10.56
C LYS A 93 12.46 18.60 -10.21
N LEU A 94 12.40 18.21 -8.93
CA LEU A 94 13.00 16.96 -8.43
C LEU A 94 12.19 15.72 -8.84
N ALA A 95 10.86 15.83 -8.85
CA ALA A 95 9.94 14.73 -9.10
C ALA A 95 8.81 15.13 -10.06
N PRO A 96 9.11 15.49 -11.32
CA PRO A 96 8.11 15.90 -12.30
C PRO A 96 7.04 14.82 -12.56
N MET A 97 7.38 13.56 -12.33
CA MET A 97 6.46 12.43 -12.46
C MET A 97 5.26 12.48 -11.52
N LEU A 98 5.32 13.22 -10.40
CA LEU A 98 4.17 13.41 -9.51
C LEU A 98 2.99 13.99 -10.30
N ARG A 99 3.21 15.08 -11.04
CA ARG A 99 2.18 15.69 -11.87
C ARG A 99 1.75 14.77 -13.02
N THR A 100 2.69 14.10 -13.68
CA THR A 100 2.39 13.14 -14.75
C THR A 100 1.48 12.00 -14.29
N LEU A 101 1.61 11.58 -13.03
CA LEU A 101 0.80 10.53 -12.41
C LEU A 101 -0.49 11.06 -11.76
N GLY A 102 -0.70 12.38 -11.73
CA GLY A 102 -1.90 13.01 -11.20
C GLY A 102 -1.83 13.45 -9.73
N TYR A 103 -0.64 13.42 -9.12
CA TYR A 103 -0.44 13.92 -7.76
C TYR A 103 -0.29 15.44 -7.75
N ASP A 104 -1.05 16.11 -6.86
CA ASP A 104 -0.94 17.55 -6.65
C ASP A 104 0.34 17.89 -5.86
N THR A 105 1.18 18.71 -6.45
CA THR A 105 2.43 19.19 -5.84
C THR A 105 2.32 20.57 -5.21
N LYS A 106 1.17 21.26 -5.37
CA LYS A 106 0.94 22.60 -4.82
C LYS A 106 0.35 22.54 -3.42
N SER A 107 -0.46 21.52 -3.12
CA SER A 107 -1.06 21.34 -1.80
C SER A 107 -0.06 20.77 -0.80
N LYS A 108 -0.04 21.32 0.41
CA LYS A 108 0.77 20.79 1.53
C LYS A 108 0.20 19.49 2.10
N VAL A 109 -1.10 19.26 1.95
CA VAL A 109 -1.80 18.07 2.41
C VAL A 109 -2.45 17.43 1.19
N PRO A 110 -2.10 16.18 0.85
CA PRO A 110 -2.70 15.49 -0.28
C PRO A 110 -4.14 15.06 0.05
N SER A 111 -5.02 15.12 -0.94
CA SER A 111 -6.37 14.55 -0.89
C SER A 111 -6.44 13.39 -1.88
N TYR A 112 -6.43 12.16 -1.37
CA TYR A 112 -6.41 10.96 -2.21
C TYR A 112 -7.81 10.36 -2.48
N GLY A 113 -8.83 10.78 -1.71
CA GLY A 113 -10.19 10.27 -1.82
C GLY A 113 -10.80 9.89 -0.47
N ILE A 114 -11.96 9.25 -0.52
CA ILE A 114 -12.73 8.80 0.64
C ILE A 114 -12.64 7.28 0.73
N PRO A 115 -12.32 6.70 1.91
CA PRO A 115 -12.24 5.27 2.08
C PRO A 115 -13.60 4.59 2.10
N ASP A 116 -13.66 3.36 1.58
CA ASP A 116 -14.81 2.46 1.69
C ASP A 116 -15.09 2.08 3.15
N GLU A 117 -16.34 1.72 3.44
CA GLU A 117 -16.74 1.24 4.77
C GLU A 117 -15.92 0.04 5.26
N LEU A 118 -15.52 -0.86 4.35
CA LEU A 118 -14.68 -2.00 4.66
C LEU A 118 -13.36 -1.56 5.29
N VAL A 119 -12.74 -0.52 4.73
CA VAL A 119 -11.46 0.01 5.20
C VAL A 119 -11.63 0.69 6.55
N LEU A 120 -12.72 1.43 6.75
CA LEU A 120 -13.06 2.01 8.05
C LEU A 120 -13.28 0.93 9.13
N LYS A 121 -13.96 -0.17 8.79
CA LYS A 121 -14.12 -1.34 9.67
C LYS A 121 -12.78 -1.98 9.99
N ASN A 122 -11.88 -2.14 9.00
CA ASN A 122 -10.53 -2.64 9.20
C ASN A 122 -9.72 -1.74 10.14
N MET A 123 -9.79 -0.42 9.98
CA MET A 123 -9.16 0.55 10.87
C MET A 123 -9.65 0.42 12.32
N ASN A 124 -10.96 0.26 12.52
CA ASN A 124 -11.51 0.03 13.86
C ASN A 124 -11.03 -1.30 14.45
N ARG A 125 -10.99 -2.37 13.64
CA ARG A 125 -10.47 -3.69 14.06
C ARG A 125 -8.99 -3.63 14.44
N LEU A 126 -8.17 -2.85 13.71
CA LEU A 126 -6.77 -2.61 14.05
C LEU A 126 -6.63 -1.89 15.39
N LYS A 127 -7.38 -0.80 15.59
CA LYS A 127 -7.35 -0.02 16.84
C LYS A 127 -7.77 -0.85 18.05
N ASN A 128 -8.89 -1.56 17.95
CA ASN A 128 -9.45 -2.36 19.05
C ASN A 128 -8.55 -3.55 19.41
N ASN A 129 -7.75 -4.05 18.46
CA ASN A 129 -6.90 -5.23 18.64
C ASN A 129 -5.41 -4.90 18.44
N ALA A 130 -4.98 -3.69 18.76
CA ALA A 130 -3.62 -3.22 18.46
C ALA A 130 -2.53 -4.15 19.01
N LYS A 131 -2.71 -4.70 20.22
CA LYS A 131 -1.77 -5.65 20.82
C LYS A 131 -1.58 -6.90 19.97
N PHE A 132 -2.68 -7.47 19.46
CA PHE A 132 -2.66 -8.65 18.60
C PHE A 132 -1.93 -8.37 17.29
N TRP A 133 -2.30 -7.29 16.59
CA TRP A 133 -1.69 -6.94 15.30
C TRP A 133 -0.21 -6.58 15.43
N ASN A 134 0.18 -5.92 16.51
CA ASN A 134 1.59 -5.62 16.79
C ASN A 134 2.39 -6.89 17.09
N ALA A 135 1.82 -7.85 17.84
CA ALA A 135 2.47 -9.14 18.08
C ALA A 135 2.62 -9.94 16.78
N LYS A 136 1.57 -9.98 15.94
CA LYS A 136 1.60 -10.64 14.63
C LYS A 136 2.64 -9.99 13.71
N ALA A 137 2.69 -8.66 13.63
CA ALA A 137 3.70 -7.93 12.86
C ALA A 137 5.13 -8.27 13.29
N LYS A 138 5.40 -8.29 14.61
CA LYS A 138 6.71 -8.67 15.15
C LYS A 138 7.15 -10.08 14.78
N LEU A 139 6.21 -11.03 14.64
CA LEU A 139 6.53 -12.41 14.24
C LEU A 139 7.10 -12.49 12.81
N TYR A 140 6.66 -11.57 11.95
CA TYR A 140 7.04 -11.51 10.54
C TYR A 140 8.04 -10.38 10.23
N ALA A 141 8.37 -9.56 11.23
CA ALA A 141 9.34 -8.48 11.09
C ALA A 141 10.73 -9.03 10.80
N ARG A 142 11.44 -8.35 9.91
CA ARG A 142 12.84 -8.65 9.61
C ARG A 142 13.69 -8.55 10.87
N LYS A 143 14.30 -9.67 11.25
CA LYS A 143 15.34 -9.66 12.28
C LYS A 143 16.58 -9.01 11.69
N LEU A 144 17.01 -7.89 12.26
CA LEU A 144 18.31 -7.33 11.92
C LEU A 144 19.39 -8.30 12.43
N PRO A 145 20.48 -8.49 11.67
CA PRO A 145 21.63 -9.23 12.18
C PRO A 145 22.11 -8.57 13.49
N ASN A 146 22.46 -9.39 14.49
CA ASN A 146 23.05 -8.89 15.72
C ASN A 146 24.38 -8.21 15.37
N THR A 147 24.59 -6.99 15.87
CA THR A 147 25.79 -6.18 15.66
C THR A 147 27.04 -6.72 16.39
N THR A 148 27.11 -8.01 16.68
CA THR A 148 28.22 -8.66 17.40
C THR A 148 29.08 -9.57 16.53
N ASP A 149 28.81 -9.65 15.22
CA ASP A 149 29.59 -10.46 14.27
C ASP A 149 30.43 -9.59 13.31
N PHE A 150 31.12 -8.59 13.86
CA PHE A 150 32.25 -7.89 13.21
C PHE A 150 33.41 -7.75 14.19
#